data_AF-A0A1V3J896-F1
#
_entry.id   AF-A0A1V3J896-F1
#
_cell.length_a   1.000
_cell.length_b   1.000
_cell.length_c   1.000
_cell.angle_alpha   90.00
_cell.angle_beta   90.00
_cell.angle_gamma   90.00
#
_symmetry.space_group_name_H-M   'P 1'
#
loop_
_entity.id
_entity.type
_entity.pdbx_description
1 polymer ?
#
loop_
_entity_poly.entity_id
_entity_poly.type
_entity_poly.pdbx_seq_one_letter_code
_entity_poly.pdbx_strand_id
1 'polypeptide(L)' 'MWFEVYLDNENKWRWRLCQNSTWGVDIIATSHQGHLARQNCENEIYRVRQVNGFTPVRYV' A
#
# COMPACT_ATOMS: atom_id res chain seq x y z
N MET A 1 -0.57 -2.25 12.67
CA MET A 1 -0.81 -1.87 11.26
C MET A 1 0.49 -1.34 10.67
N TRP A 2 0.90 -1.82 9.50
CA TRP A 2 2.16 -1.43 8.84
C TRP A 2 2.05 -1.56 7.32
N PHE A 3 2.93 -0.88 6.60
CA PHE A 3 3.11 -1.08 5.17
C PHE A 3 4.19 -2.12 4.93
N GLU A 4 3.93 -3.05 4.02
CA GLU A 4 4.88 -4.07 3.59
C GLU A 4 5.17 -3.87 2.10
N VAL A 5 6.45 -3.77 1.75
CA VAL A 5 6.93 -3.66 0.37
C VAL A 5 7.58 -4.98 -0.02
N TYR A 6 7.13 -5.56 -1.13
CA TYR A 6 7.60 -6.86 -1.60
C TYR A 6 7.76 -6.87 -3.13
N LEU A 7 8.56 -7.81 -3.62
CA LEU A 7 8.71 -8.09 -5.04
C LEU A 7 7.70 -9.17 -5.43
N ASP A 8 6.89 -8.92 -6.46
CA ASP A 8 5.97 -9.91 -7.00
C ASP A 8 6.67 -10.90 -7.95
N ASN A 9 5.92 -11.90 -8.41
CA ASN A 9 6.42 -12.91 -9.36
C ASN A 9 6.76 -12.34 -10.75
N GLU A 10 6.36 -11.09 -11.04
CA GLU A 10 6.65 -10.38 -12.29
C GLU A 10 7.88 -9.45 -12.15
N ASN A 11 8.66 -9.58 -11.07
CA ASN A 11 9.77 -8.69 -10.73
C ASN A 11 9.36 -7.21 -10.59
N LYS A 12 8.13 -6.96 -10.15
CA LYS A 12 7.63 -5.61 -9.85
C LYS A 12 7.49 -5.44 -8.34
N TRP A 13 7.87 -4.25 -7.88
CA TRP A 13 7.68 -3.81 -6.52
C TRP A 13 6.21 -3.46 -6.31
N ARG A 14 5.62 -4.01 -5.24
CA ARG A 14 4.28 -3.68 -4.78
C ARG A 14 4.31 -3.42 -3.28
N TRP A 15 3.33 -2.65 -2.82
CA TRP A 15 3.09 -2.44 -1.41
C TRP A 15 1.70 -2.92 -1.02
N ARG A 16 1.57 -3.38 0.22
CA ARG A 16 0.30 -3.71 0.86
C ARG A 16 0.25 -3.14 2.27
N LEU A 17 -0.94 -2.79 2.71
CA LEU A 17 -1.22 -2.31 4.05
C LEU A 17 -1.76 -3.46 4.88
N CYS A 18 -0.97 -3.90 5.84
CA CYS A 18 -1.26 -5.03 6.70
C CYS A 18 -1.65 -4.55 8.10
N GLN A 19 -2.51 -5.30 8.76
CA GLN A 19 -2.85 -5.10 10.15
C GLN A 19 -2.75 -6.43 10.89
N ASN A 20 -2.29 -6.37 12.14
CA ASN A 20 -2.41 -7.52 13.04
C ASN A 20 -3.84 -7.55 13.57
N SER A 21 -4.58 -8.59 13.23
CA SER A 21 -5.89 -8.91 13.78
C SER A 21 -5.79 -10.09 14.74
N THR A 22 -6.85 -10.36 15.49
CA THR A 22 -6.88 -11.45 16.49
C THR A 22 -6.60 -12.83 15.88
N TRP A 23 -6.81 -13.00 14.57
CA TRP A 23 -6.67 -14.27 13.85
C TRP A 23 -5.43 -14.36 12.97
N GLY A 24 -4.62 -13.29 12.87
CA GLY A 24 -3.42 -13.27 12.04
C GLY A 24 -3.16 -11.91 11.39
N VAL A 25 -2.54 -11.91 10.21
CA VAL A 25 -2.27 -10.70 9.44
C VAL A 25 -3.35 -10.52 8.38
N ASP A 26 -4.11 -9.43 8.48
CA ASP A 26 -5.11 -9.05 7.48
C ASP A 26 -4.57 -7.97 6.55
N ILE A 27 -4.89 -8.11 5.26
CA ILE A 27 -4.54 -7.14 4.22
C ILE A 27 -5.72 -6.20 4.03
N ILE A 28 -5.52 -4.92 4.31
CA ILE A 28 -6.57 -3.88 4.24
C ILE A 28 -6.55 -3.15 2.90
N ALA A 29 -5.36 -2.94 2.33
CA ALA A 29 -5.19 -2.26 1.05
C ALA A 29 -3.99 -2.82 0.30
N THR A 30 -4.05 -2.75 -1.03
CA THR A 30 -2.96 -3.16 -1.92
C THR A 30 -2.74 -2.09 -2.99
N SER A 31 -1.50 -1.95 -3.47
CA SER A 31 -1.26 -1.21 -4.70
C SER A 31 -1.69 -2.05 -5.90
N HIS A 32 -2.57 -1.50 -6.73
CA HIS A 32 -2.93 -2.11 -8.01
C HIS A 32 -1.81 -1.99 -9.05
N GLN A 33 -0.87 -1.04 -8.87
CA GLN A 33 0.17 -0.75 -9.84
C GLN A 33 1.52 -1.33 -9.38
N GLY A 34 2.06 -2.27 -10.15
CA GLY A 34 3.40 -2.80 -9.93
C GLY A 34 4.47 -1.85 -10.48
N HIS A 35 5.46 -1.51 -9.66
CA HIS A 35 6.52 -0.56 -10.02
C HIS A 35 7.83 -1.26 -10.35
N LEU A 36 8.60 -0.71 -11.29
CA LEU A 36 9.93 -1.23 -11.63
C LEU A 36 10.99 -0.91 -10.56
N ALA A 37 10.74 0.09 -9.71
CA ALA A 37 11.67 0.55 -8.69
C ALA A 37 10.99 0.63 -7.31
N ARG A 38 11.71 0.15 -6.28
CA ARG A 38 11.27 0.20 -4.88
C ARG A 38 10.95 1.63 -4.41
N GLN A 39 11.73 2.62 -4.86
CA GLN A 39 11.54 4.02 -4.50
C GLN A 39 10.16 4.56 -4.92
N ASN A 40 9.60 4.05 -6.03
CA ASN A 40 8.27 4.46 -6.46
C ASN A 40 7.19 3.94 -5.50
N CYS A 41 7.34 2.71 -4.98
CA CYS A 41 6.46 2.20 -3.94
C CYS A 41 6.55 3.04 -2.65
N GLU A 42 7.76 3.41 -2.24
CA GLU A 42 7.96 4.25 -1.05
C GLU A 42 7.32 5.63 -1.21
N ASN A 43 7.41 6.23 -2.41
CA ASN A 43 6.74 7.49 -2.74
C ASN A 43 5.21 7.37 -2.72
N GLU A 44 4.64 6.28 -3.23
CA GLU A 44 3.19 6.04 -3.13
C GLU A 44 2.73 5.89 -1.69
N ILE A 45 3.46 5.10 -0.88
CA ILE A 45 3.18 4.95 0.56
C ILE A 45 3.25 6.31 1.26
N TYR A 46 4.25 7.13 0.92
CA TYR A 46 4.34 8.49 1.45
C TYR A 46 3.09 9.30 1.13
N ARG A 47 2.61 9.28 -0.11
CA ARG A 47 1.38 9.97 -0.50
C ARG A 47 0.16 9.47 0.26
N VAL A 48 0.01 8.15 0.40
CA VAL A 48 -1.09 7.55 1.18
C VAL A 48 -1.04 7.99 2.65
N ARG A 49 0.16 8.08 3.24
CA ARG A 49 0.35 8.58 4.61
C ARG A 49 0.02 10.06 4.78
N GLN A 50 0.11 10.86 3.72
CA GLN A 50 -0.26 12.28 3.73
C GLN A 50 -1.78 12.49 3.63
N VAL A 51 -2.54 11.48 3.17
CA VAL A 51 -4.01 11.55 3.13
C VAL A 51 -4.52 11.62 4.57
N ASN A 52 -5.27 12.67 4.86
CA ASN A 52 -5.93 12.86 6.15
C ASN A 52 -7.44 12.64 5.99
N GLY A 53 -8.17 12.71 7.11
CA GLY A 53 -9.64 12.56 7.10
C GLY A 53 -10.42 13.68 6.40
N PHE A 54 -9.76 14.77 5.99
CA PHE A 54 -10.38 15.88 5.27
C PHE A 54 -10.26 15.72 3.74
N THR A 55 -9.40 14.82 3.27
CA THR A 55 -9.29 14.55 1.83
C THR A 55 -10.63 14.05 1.31
N PRO A 56 -11.26 14.74 0.35
CA PRO A 56 -12.61 14.41 -0.10
C PRO A 56 -12.62 13.06 -0.82
N VAL A 57 -13.65 12.26 -0.53
CA VAL A 57 -13.93 11.00 -1.25
C VAL A 57 -14.98 11.28 -2.32
N ARG A 58 -14.68 10.91 -3.56
CA ARG A 58 -15.61 11.03 -4.68
C ARG A 58 -16.17 9.65 -5.04
N TYR A 59 -17.50 9.54 -5.11
CA TYR A 59 -18.21 8.38 -5.64
C TYR A 59 -18.51 8.61 -7.12
N VAL A 60 -18.14 7.66 -7.99
CA VAL A 60 -18.34 7.68 -9.44
C VAL A 60 -19.03 6.41 -9.90
#